data_AF-A0A4Q5SUY5-F1
#
_entry.id   AF-A0A4Q5SUY5-F1
#
_cell.length_a   1.000
_cell.length_b   1.000
_cell.length_c   1.000
_cell.angle_alpha   90.00
_cell.angle_beta   90.00
_cell.angle_gamma   90.00
#
_symmetry.space_group_name_H-M   'P 1'
#
loop_
_entity.id
_entity.type
_entity.pdbx_description
1 polymer ?
#
loop_
_entity_poly.entity_id
_entity_poly.type
_entity_poly.pdbx_seq_one_letter_code
_entity_poly.pdbx_strand_id
1 'polypeptide(L)'
;MSEARETVQELFGRIPRRHTADNVKEIYSIIDDYEDLLQTLEANPQYESVIAPFFEAVAPVRATVKKSNDPKASKKAKDVLFDEGSGALKDTMEELMKLLEG
;
A
#
# COMPACT_ATOMS: atom_id res chain seq x y z
N MET A 1 13.94 13.28 10.04
CA MET A 1 12.69 12.99 9.30
C MET A 1 11.58 12.81 10.32
N SER A 2 10.32 13.00 9.96
CA SER A 2 9.22 12.65 10.88
C SER A 2 9.14 11.13 11.05
N GLU A 3 8.80 10.65 12.24
CA GLU A 3 8.64 9.22 12.56
C GLU A 3 7.64 8.53 11.60
N ALA A 4 6.58 9.24 11.23
CA ALA A 4 5.62 8.77 10.24
C ALA A 4 6.27 8.52 8.87
N ARG A 5 7.14 9.43 8.40
CA ARG A 5 7.81 9.26 7.10
C ARG A 5 8.76 8.07 7.10
N GLU A 6 9.50 7.87 8.19
CA GLU A 6 10.39 6.71 8.36
C GLU A 6 9.58 5.41 8.29
N THR A 7 8.41 5.38 8.95
CA THR A 7 7.48 4.24 8.89
C THR A 7 7.00 3.97 7.45
N VAL A 8 6.57 5.00 6.70
CA VAL A 8 6.18 4.81 5.28
C VAL A 8 7.36 4.27 4.46
N GLN A 9 8.57 4.78 4.69
CA GLN A 9 9.76 4.34 3.95
C GLN A 9 10.11 2.87 4.24
N GLU A 10 9.95 2.41 5.47
CA GLU A 10 10.13 1.00 5.84
C GLU A 10 9.09 0.11 5.16
N LEU A 11 7.81 0.50 5.19
CA LEU A 11 6.74 -0.22 4.51
C LEU A 11 6.99 -0.29 3.00
N PHE A 12 7.36 0.82 2.38
CA PHE A 12 7.72 0.89 0.97
C PHE A 12 8.84 -0.08 0.60
N GLY A 13 9.88 -0.15 1.44
CA GLY A 13 11.02 -1.05 1.26
C GLY A 13 10.67 -2.53 1.35
N ARG A 14 9.61 -2.87 2.08
CA ARG A 14 9.12 -4.25 2.24
C ARG A 14 8.30 -4.75 1.06
N ILE A 15 7.78 -3.87 0.19
CA ILE A 15 6.84 -4.26 -0.88
C ILE A 15 7.49 -5.29 -1.85
N PRO A 16 7.01 -6.54 -1.88
CA PRO A 16 7.56 -7.59 -2.73
C PRO A 16 7.32 -7.33 -4.23
N ARG A 17 8.20 -7.88 -5.07
CA ARG A 17 8.18 -7.70 -6.55
C ARG A 17 7.67 -8.90 -7.35
N ARG A 18 7.29 -10.00 -6.69
CA ARG A 18 6.92 -11.26 -7.34
C ARG A 18 5.66 -11.83 -6.71
N HIS A 19 4.78 -12.39 -7.52
CA HIS A 19 3.59 -13.07 -7.01
C HIS A 19 3.95 -14.45 -6.46
N THR A 20 3.90 -14.59 -5.13
CA THR A 20 3.98 -15.86 -4.39
C THR A 20 2.94 -15.84 -3.27
N ALA A 21 2.58 -17.01 -2.74
CA ALA A 21 1.60 -17.06 -1.64
C ALA A 21 2.06 -16.27 -0.40
N ASP A 22 3.36 -16.30 -0.10
CA ASP A 22 3.91 -15.55 1.03
C ASP A 22 3.96 -14.05 0.74
N ASN A 23 4.30 -13.65 -0.48
CA ASN A 23 4.30 -12.24 -0.87
C ASN A 23 2.89 -11.64 -0.92
N VAL A 24 1.88 -12.44 -1.26
CA VAL A 24 0.47 -12.01 -1.16
C VAL A 24 0.09 -11.73 0.28
N LYS A 25 0.50 -12.57 1.24
CA LYS A 25 0.28 -12.33 2.66
C LYS A 25 1.03 -11.08 3.15
N GLU A 26 2.30 -10.93 2.74
CA GLU A 26 3.12 -9.77 3.09
C GLU A 26 2.47 -8.47 2.61
N ILE A 27 1.96 -8.42 1.37
CA ILE A 27 1.25 -7.24 0.88
C ILE A 27 0.03 -6.91 1.74
N TYR A 28 -0.76 -7.89 2.16
CA TYR A 28 -1.88 -7.61 3.05
C TYR A 28 -1.42 -7.04 4.39
N SER A 29 -0.34 -7.59 4.97
CA SER A 29 0.25 -7.03 6.20
C SER A 29 0.72 -5.59 5.99
N ILE A 30 1.38 -5.29 4.87
CA ILE A 30 1.82 -3.92 4.55
C ILE A 30 0.64 -2.98 4.38
N ILE A 31 -0.44 -3.43 3.74
CA ILE A 31 -1.66 -2.63 3.59
C ILE A 31 -2.29 -2.34 4.94
N ASP A 32 -2.40 -3.35 5.81
CA ASP A 32 -2.95 -3.19 7.16
C ASP A 32 -2.09 -2.20 7.99
N ASP A 33 -0.76 -2.39 7.99
CA ASP A 33 0.19 -1.48 8.65
C ASP A 33 0.10 -0.03 8.10
N TYR A 34 -0.13 0.11 6.79
CA TYR A 34 -0.29 1.40 6.13
C TYR A 34 -1.60 2.09 6.52
N GLU A 35 -2.72 1.36 6.56
CA GLU A 35 -4.01 1.90 7.02
C GLU A 35 -3.94 2.37 8.47
N ASP A 36 -3.26 1.64 9.36
CA ASP A 36 -3.06 2.03 10.76
C ASP A 36 -2.24 3.34 10.88
N LEU A 37 -1.22 3.50 10.04
CA LEU A 37 -0.45 4.74 9.95
C LEU A 37 -1.31 5.90 9.44
N LEU A 38 -2.13 5.68 8.40
CA LEU A 38 -3.04 6.69 7.88
C LEU A 38 -4.05 7.14 8.95
N GLN A 39 -4.56 6.22 9.78
CA GLN A 39 -5.45 6.55 10.90
C GLN A 39 -4.75 7.42 11.94
N THR A 40 -3.48 7.13 12.24
CA THR A 40 -2.66 7.94 13.14
C THR A 40 -2.46 9.36 12.60
N LEU A 41 -2.26 9.48 11.27
CA LEU A 41 -2.13 10.79 10.61
C LEU A 41 -3.46 11.54 10.52
N GLU A 42 -4.58 10.86 10.29
CA GLU A 42 -5.92 11.46 10.29
C GLU A 42 -6.25 12.13 11.64
N ALA A 43 -5.83 11.52 12.75
CA ALA A 43 -6.02 12.08 14.08
C ALA A 43 -5.21 13.37 14.34
N ASN A 44 -4.26 13.72 13.45
CA ASN A 44 -3.52 14.96 13.52
C ASN A 44 -4.22 16.05 12.69
N PRO A 45 -4.65 17.18 13.29
CA PRO A 45 -5.33 18.27 12.59
C PRO A 45 -4.57 18.84 11.38
N GLN A 46 -3.25 18.69 11.34
CA GLN A 46 -2.43 19.12 10.20
C GLN A 46 -2.69 18.29 8.93
N TYR A 47 -3.04 17.01 9.09
CA TYR A 47 -3.16 16.06 7.97
C TYR A 47 -4.59 15.60 7.71
N GLU A 48 -5.52 15.78 8.66
CA GLU A 48 -6.93 15.39 8.56
C GLU A 48 -7.57 15.69 7.18
N SER A 49 -7.40 16.92 6.68
CA SER A 49 -8.01 17.36 5.42
C SER A 49 -7.37 16.81 4.14
N VAL A 50 -6.16 16.25 4.24
CA VAL A 50 -5.37 15.78 3.09
C VAL A 50 -5.15 14.27 3.08
N ILE A 51 -5.52 13.56 4.16
CA ILE A 51 -5.25 12.13 4.29
C ILE A 51 -6.31 11.23 3.65
N ALA A 52 -7.56 11.72 3.54
CA ALA A 52 -8.68 10.94 3.02
C ALA A 52 -8.42 10.26 1.65
N PRO A 53 -7.79 10.92 0.65
CA PRO A 53 -7.49 10.28 -0.64
C PRO A 53 -6.58 9.04 -0.52
N PHE A 54 -5.70 8.99 0.48
CA PHE A 54 -4.80 7.85 0.67
C PHE A 54 -5.56 6.61 1.16
N PHE A 55 -6.58 6.78 2.01
CA PHE A 55 -7.47 5.68 2.39
C PHE A 55 -8.30 5.17 1.20
N GLU A 56 -8.83 6.07 0.39
CA GLU A 56 -9.61 5.71 -0.80
C GLU A 56 -8.78 4.90 -1.81
N ALA A 57 -7.47 5.14 -1.88
CA ALA A 57 -6.55 4.42 -2.76
C ALA A 57 -6.24 2.99 -2.28
N VAL A 58 -6.38 2.68 -0.99
CA VAL A 58 -6.09 1.34 -0.44
C VAL A 58 -7.10 0.28 -0.92
N ALA A 59 -8.39 0.63 -0.99
CA ALA A 59 -9.42 -0.33 -1.36
C ALA A 59 -9.23 -0.93 -2.78
N PRO A 60 -8.97 -0.11 -3.83
CA PRO A 60 -8.58 -0.61 -5.15
C PRO A 60 -7.34 -1.51 -5.13
N VAL A 61 -6.29 -1.12 -4.40
CA VAL A 61 -5.05 -1.92 -4.24
C VAL A 61 -5.38 -3.30 -3.67
N ARG A 62 -6.11 -3.35 -2.55
CA ARG A 62 -6.51 -4.60 -1.89
C ARG A 62 -7.35 -5.47 -2.83
N ALA A 63 -8.24 -4.87 -3.61
CA ALA A 63 -9.06 -5.60 -4.59
C ALA A 63 -8.22 -6.20 -5.73
N THR A 64 -7.22 -5.46 -6.23
CA THR A 64 -6.32 -5.93 -7.28
C THR A 64 -5.42 -7.07 -6.80
N VAL A 65 -4.85 -6.97 -5.59
CA VAL A 65 -4.07 -8.04 -4.95
C VAL A 65 -4.95 -9.28 -4.70
N LYS A 66 -6.22 -9.09 -4.32
CA LYS A 66 -7.16 -10.19 -4.19
C LYS A 66 -7.40 -10.92 -5.52
N LYS A 67 -7.58 -10.17 -6.61
CA LYS A 67 -7.73 -10.74 -7.96
C LYS A 67 -6.47 -11.48 -8.41
N SER A 68 -5.28 -11.01 -8.02
CA SER A 68 -4.02 -11.69 -8.33
C SER A 68 -3.98 -13.11 -7.77
N ASN A 69 -4.73 -13.40 -6.71
CA ASN A 69 -4.76 -14.73 -6.09
C ASN A 69 -5.95 -15.61 -6.57
N ASP A 70 -6.74 -15.17 -7.54
CA ASP A 70 -7.91 -15.94 -8.02
C ASP A 70 -7.49 -17.31 -8.58
N PRO A 71 -8.05 -18.45 -8.11
CA PRO A 71 -7.67 -19.78 -8.60
C PRO A 71 -7.94 -19.98 -10.10
N LYS A 72 -8.82 -19.19 -10.71
CA LYS A 72 -9.16 -19.24 -12.14
C LYS A 72 -8.22 -18.39 -13.01
N ALA A 73 -7.42 -17.51 -12.41
CA ALA A 73 -6.47 -16.68 -13.16
C ALA A 73 -5.24 -17.49 -13.58
N SER A 74 -4.76 -17.27 -14.80
CA SER A 74 -3.50 -17.85 -15.27
C SER A 74 -2.31 -17.29 -14.49
N LYS A 75 -1.20 -18.03 -14.39
CA LYS A 75 0.02 -17.55 -13.71
C LYS A 75 0.44 -16.14 -14.16
N LYS A 76 0.45 -15.91 -15.48
CA LYS A 76 0.79 -14.60 -16.05
C LYS A 76 -0.19 -13.51 -15.60
N ALA A 77 -1.49 -13.80 -15.57
CA ALA A 77 -2.49 -12.84 -15.10
C ALA A 77 -2.30 -12.53 -13.61
N LYS A 78 -1.99 -13.53 -12.78
CA LYS A 78 -1.65 -13.34 -11.37
C LYS A 78 -0.43 -12.44 -11.18
N ASP A 79 0.64 -12.72 -11.93
CA ASP A 79 1.87 -11.93 -11.87
C ASP A 79 1.60 -10.46 -12.26
N VAL A 80 0.84 -10.21 -13.33
CA VAL A 80 0.48 -8.85 -13.78
C VAL A 80 -0.38 -8.11 -12.75
N LEU A 81 -1.44 -8.75 -12.25
CA LEU A 81 -2.32 -8.14 -11.26
C LEU A 81 -1.59 -7.85 -9.95
N PHE A 82 -0.67 -8.73 -9.54
CA PHE A 82 0.14 -8.50 -8.36
C PHE A 82 1.09 -7.32 -8.54
N ASP A 83 1.77 -7.26 -9.68
CA ASP A 83 2.65 -6.14 -10.03
C ASP A 83 1.88 -4.83 -10.03
N GLU A 84 0.70 -4.78 -10.67
CA GLU A 84 -0.20 -3.64 -10.68
C GLU A 84 -0.62 -3.20 -9.26
N GLY A 85 -1.09 -4.13 -8.42
CA GLY A 85 -1.49 -3.82 -7.06
C GLY A 85 -0.33 -3.33 -6.19
N SER A 86 0.83 -3.99 -6.29
CA SER A 86 2.03 -3.62 -5.53
C SER A 86 2.64 -2.28 -6.02
N GLY A 87 2.53 -1.98 -7.31
CA GLY A 87 2.93 -0.72 -7.91
C GLY A 87 2.03 0.42 -7.47
N ALA A 88 0.71 0.25 -7.55
CA ALA A 88 -0.23 1.25 -7.05
C ALA A 88 -0.03 1.54 -5.55
N LEU A 89 0.24 0.52 -4.73
CA LEU A 89 0.57 0.74 -3.31
C LEU A 89 1.84 1.60 -3.16
N LYS A 90 2.89 1.31 -3.92
CA LYS A 90 4.13 2.12 -3.92
C LYS A 90 3.85 3.57 -4.28
N ASP A 91 3.08 3.80 -5.34
CA ASP A 91 2.77 5.15 -5.80
C ASP A 91 2.08 5.95 -4.70
N THR A 92 1.09 5.35 -4.00
CA THR A 92 0.41 6.00 -2.87
C THR A 92 1.35 6.33 -1.70
N MET A 93 2.27 5.42 -1.37
CA MET A 93 3.26 5.63 -0.31
C MET A 93 4.29 6.70 -0.68
N GLU A 94 4.72 6.77 -1.94
CA GLU A 94 5.59 7.83 -2.43
C GLU A 94 4.94 9.21 -2.36
N GLU A 95 3.66 9.30 -2.72
CA GLU A 95 2.88 10.53 -2.56
C GLU A 95 2.76 10.94 -1.10
N LEU A 96 2.50 10.00 -0.19
CA LEU A 96 2.43 10.29 1.24
C LEU A 96 3.79 10.75 1.78
N MET A 97 4.89 10.11 1.39
CA MET A 97 6.23 10.53 1.79
C MET A 97 6.55 11.97 1.35
N LYS A 98 6.12 12.39 0.16
CA LYS A 98 6.26 13.78 -0.33
C LYS A 98 5.41 14.75 0.48
N LEU A 99 4.22 14.35 0.90
CA LEU A 99 3.38 15.15 1.79
C LEU A 99 4.02 15.34 3.17
N LEU A 100 4.67 14.30 3.71
CA LEU A 100 5.37 14.32 4.99
C LEU A 100 6.75 15.01 4.94
N GLU A 101 7.21 15.41 3.76
CA GLU A 101 8.43 16.22 3.56
C GLU A 101 8.21 17.73 3.73
N GLY A 102 6.97 18.19 3.53
CA GLY A 102 6.59 19.60 3.65
C GLY A 102 6.48 20.07 5.09
#